data_AF-X0Y6X1-F1
#
_entry.id   AF-X0Y6X1-F1
#
_cell.length_a   1.000
_cell.length_b   1.000
_cell.length_c   1.000
_cell.angle_alpha   90.00
_cell.angle_beta   90.00
_cell.angle_gamma   90.00
#
_symmetry.space_group_name_H-M   'P 1'
#
loop_
_entity.id
_entity.type
_entity.pdbx_description
1 polymer ?
#
loop_
_entity_poly.entity_id
_entity_poly.type
_entity_poly.pdbx_seq_one_letter_code
_entity_poly.pdbx_strand_id
1 'polypeptide(L)'
;MIHGMEQLSVNMFWLALAATATATLLYWGHAFGVRLALRRLATNGQTLTVISWERLPASIGQAATLATWLVASLLAAALVARWRASGHAPWSNMWEFTVAFAGGTSLAYAVFERWYGQRTLGAFVQPVVLGLLAAAAAFFPSDVRPLVP
;
A
#
# COMPACT_ATOMS: atom_id res chain seq x y z
N MET A 1 9.74 -28.91 -3.12
CA MET A 1 9.81 -27.84 -2.11
C MET A 1 10.03 -26.45 -2.74
N ILE A 2 10.94 -26.32 -3.71
CA ILE A 2 11.29 -25.05 -4.39
C ILE A 2 10.08 -24.38 -5.07
N HIS A 3 9.27 -25.12 -5.84
CA HIS A 3 8.07 -24.58 -6.50
C HIS A 3 7.01 -24.02 -5.52
N GLY A 4 6.94 -24.54 -4.29
CA GLY A 4 5.95 -24.06 -3.30
C GLY A 4 6.30 -22.69 -2.73
N MET A 5 7.59 -22.42 -2.51
CA MET A 5 8.06 -21.12 -2.00
C MET A 5 8.00 -20.03 -3.07
N GLU A 6 8.21 -20.40 -4.33
CA GLU A 6 8.00 -19.50 -5.47
C GLU A 6 6.55 -19.06 -5.60
N GLN A 7 5.60 -20.00 -5.58
CA GLN A 7 4.17 -19.69 -5.61
C GLN A 7 3.73 -18.84 -4.40
N LEU A 8 4.29 -19.11 -3.21
CA LEU A 8 4.04 -18.30 -2.02
C LEU A 8 4.47 -16.84 -2.23
N SER A 9 5.67 -16.61 -2.78
CA SER A 9 6.17 -15.27 -3.11
C SER A 9 5.27 -14.55 -4.10
N VAL A 10 4.82 -15.24 -5.15
CA VAL A 10 3.93 -14.66 -6.18
C VAL A 10 2.56 -14.33 -5.59
N ASN A 11 2.01 -15.19 -4.72
CA ASN A 11 0.75 -14.93 -4.04
C ASN A 11 0.85 -13.72 -3.10
N MET A 12 1.93 -13.62 -2.33
CA MET A 12 2.20 -12.46 -1.46
C MET A 12 2.33 -11.17 -2.27
N PHE A 13 2.94 -11.22 -3.45
CA PHE A 13 3.02 -10.09 -4.37
C PHE A 13 1.63 -9.63 -4.84
N TRP A 14 0.76 -10.54 -5.27
CA TRP A 14 -0.59 -10.18 -5.69
C TRP A 14 -1.43 -9.61 -4.54
N LEU A 15 -1.30 -10.18 -3.35
CA LEU A 15 -1.93 -9.65 -2.13
C LEU A 15 -1.41 -8.24 -1.81
N ALA A 16 -0.11 -8.02 -1.94
CA ALA A 16 0.49 -6.70 -1.74
C ALA A 16 0.00 -5.69 -2.78
N LEU A 17 -0.13 -6.09 -4.05
CA LEU A 17 -0.66 -5.24 -5.12
C LEU A 17 -2.11 -4.82 -4.83
N ALA A 18 -2.97 -5.78 -4.47
CA ALA A 18 -4.35 -5.50 -4.07
C ALA A 18 -4.42 -4.60 -2.83
N ALA A 19 -3.62 -4.89 -1.80
CA ALA A 19 -3.54 -4.08 -0.58
C ALA A 19 -3.03 -2.66 -0.86
N THR A 20 -2.10 -2.48 -1.81
CA THR A 20 -1.60 -1.16 -2.23
C THR A 20 -2.67 -0.36 -2.96
N ALA A 21 -3.47 -1.01 -3.81
CA ALA A 21 -4.62 -0.38 -4.44
C ALA A 21 -5.65 0.08 -3.39
N THR A 22 -5.96 -0.78 -2.42
CA THR A 22 -6.83 -0.42 -1.29
C THR A 22 -6.25 0.74 -0.47
N ALA A 23 -4.96 0.70 -0.12
CA ALA A 23 -4.29 1.78 0.61
C ALA A 23 -4.37 3.10 -0.16
N THR A 24 -4.13 3.08 -1.47
CA THR A 24 -4.22 4.25 -2.35
C THR A 24 -5.60 4.89 -2.29
N LEU A 25 -6.66 4.08 -2.45
CA LEU A 25 -8.04 4.56 -2.37
C LEU A 25 -8.38 5.13 -0.98
N LEU A 26 -7.90 4.50 0.09
CA LEU A 26 -8.11 4.98 1.45
C LEU A 26 -7.38 6.31 1.72
N TYR A 27 -6.14 6.50 1.24
CA TYR A 27 -5.46 7.79 1.37
C TYR A 27 -6.12 8.87 0.53
N TRP A 28 -6.56 8.56 -0.69
CA TRP A 28 -7.30 9.52 -1.50
C TRP A 28 -8.63 9.90 -0.86
N GLY A 29 -9.34 8.93 -0.30
CA GLY A 29 -10.50 9.17 0.55
C GLY A 29 -10.14 10.09 1.71
N HIS A 30 -9.10 9.79 2.48
CA HIS A 30 -8.71 10.63 3.62
C HIS A 30 -8.25 12.05 3.21
N ALA A 31 -7.53 12.19 2.11
CA ALA A 31 -6.95 13.46 1.65
C ALA A 31 -7.98 14.38 0.96
N PHE A 32 -8.85 13.81 0.12
CA PHE A 32 -9.79 14.55 -0.72
C PHE A 32 -11.25 14.38 -0.31
N GLY A 33 -11.56 13.40 0.55
CA GLY A 33 -12.92 13.06 0.90
C GLY A 33 -13.56 14.06 1.85
N VAL A 34 -14.66 14.62 1.37
CA VAL A 34 -15.56 15.49 2.13
C VAL A 34 -16.89 14.77 2.30
N ARG A 35 -17.37 14.68 3.54
CA ARG A 35 -18.70 14.19 3.89
C ARG A 35 -19.65 15.36 4.04
N LEU A 36 -20.76 15.32 3.31
CA LEU A 36 -21.91 16.20 3.55
C LEU A 36 -22.59 15.78 4.86
N ALA A 37 -22.47 16.61 5.90
CA ALA A 37 -23.13 16.40 7.18
C ALA A 37 -24.23 17.43 7.36
N LEU A 38 -25.47 16.94 7.48
CA LEU A 38 -26.63 17.75 7.82
C LEU A 38 -26.67 17.93 9.34
N ARG A 39 -26.17 19.07 9.82
CA ARG A 39 -26.28 19.43 11.24
C ARG A 39 -27.55 20.25 11.43
N ARG A 40 -28.49 19.71 12.21
CA ARG A 40 -29.65 20.46 12.69
C ARG A 40 -29.21 21.27 13.90
N LEU A 41 -29.00 22.56 13.72
CA LEU A 41 -28.70 23.51 14.78
C LEU A 41 -30.02 24.14 15.23
N ALA A 42 -30.38 23.94 16.49
CA ALA A 42 -31.53 24.60 17.10
C ALA A 42 -31.07 25.94 17.69
N THR A 43 -31.58 27.05 17.14
CA THR A 43 -31.36 28.39 17.69
C THR A 43 -32.70 29.05 17.92
N ASN A 44 -32.98 29.48 19.16
CA ASN A 44 -34.17 30.25 19.56
C ASN A 44 -35.50 29.79 18.92
N GLY A 45 -35.82 28.50 19.07
CA GLY A 45 -37.08 27.92 18.59
C GLY A 45 -37.14 27.61 17.09
N GLN A 46 -36.10 27.93 16.32
CA GLN A 46 -35.98 27.54 14.91
C GLN A 46 -34.91 26.45 14.75
N THR A 47 -35.25 25.39 14.03
CA THR A 47 -34.31 24.31 13.71
C THR A 47 -33.73 24.56 12.33
N LEU A 48 -32.52 25.09 12.28
CA LEU A 48 -31.79 25.34 11.04
C LEU A 48 -31.05 24.07 10.63
N THR A 49 -31.35 23.56 9.42
CA THR A 49 -30.64 22.41 8.87
C THR A 49 -29.46 22.94 8.05
N VAL A 50 -28.28 22.95 8.66
CA VAL A 50 -27.04 23.45 8.02
C VAL A 50 -26.35 22.29 7.33
N ILE A 51 -26.17 22.41 6.01
CA ILE A 51 -25.33 21.50 5.24
C ILE A 51 -23.88 21.90 5.47
N SER A 52 -23.14 21.07 6.20
CA SER A 52 -21.73 21.30 6.50
C SER A 52 -20.86 20.30 5.75
N TRP A 53 -19.74 20.80 5.21
CA TRP A 53 -18.71 20.00 4.56
C TRP A 53 -17.73 19.51 5.62
N GLU A 54 -17.90 18.28 6.09
CA GLU A 54 -17.03 17.66 7.09
C GLU A 54 -15.94 16.83 6.43
N ARG A 55 -14.78 16.70 7.08
CA ARG A 55 -13.78 15.74 6.65
C ARG A 55 -14.24 14.32 6.99
N LEU A 56 -13.87 13.35 6.16
CA LEU A 56 -14.12 11.94 6.42
C LEU A 56 -13.55 11.49 7.79
N PRO A 57 -14.13 10.43 8.40
CA PRO A 57 -13.72 9.99 9.73
C PRO A 57 -12.24 9.60 9.77
N ALA A 58 -11.59 9.91 10.90
CA ALA A 58 -10.15 9.66 11.10
C ALA A 58 -9.76 8.18 10.98
N SER A 59 -10.73 7.27 11.12
CA SER A 59 -10.56 5.83 10.94
C SER A 59 -10.13 5.46 9.51
N ILE A 60 -10.54 6.22 8.49
CA ILE A 60 -10.13 5.95 7.09
C ILE A 60 -8.63 6.16 6.93
N GLY A 61 -8.09 7.24 7.51
CA GLY A 61 -6.66 7.49 7.52
C GLY A 61 -5.90 6.41 8.30
N GLN A 62 -6.43 5.95 9.44
CA GLN A 62 -5.81 4.87 10.22
C GLN A 62 -5.80 3.54 9.46
N ALA A 63 -6.91 3.21 8.78
CA ALA A 63 -7.01 2.03 7.94
C ALA A 63 -6.02 2.09 6.78
N ALA A 64 -5.82 3.27 6.18
CA ALA A 64 -4.80 3.49 5.16
C ALA A 64 -3.39 3.21 5.69
N THR A 65 -3.05 3.71 6.89
CA THR A 65 -1.77 3.45 7.55
C THR A 65 -1.55 1.95 7.77
N LEU A 66 -2.57 1.25 8.30
CA LEU A 66 -2.49 -0.20 8.55
C LEU A 66 -2.30 -0.99 7.26
N ALA A 67 -3.01 -0.60 6.19
CA ALA A 67 -2.85 -1.20 4.88
C ALA A 67 -1.43 -1.00 4.32
N THR A 68 -0.82 0.18 4.50
CA THR A 68 0.58 0.43 4.10
C THR A 68 1.56 -0.47 4.84
N TRP A 69 1.41 -0.62 6.17
CA TRP A 69 2.25 -1.54 6.95
C TRP A 69 2.10 -2.99 6.49
N LEU A 70 0.88 -3.40 6.15
CA LEU A 70 0.61 -4.71 5.57
C LEU A 70 1.30 -4.88 4.22
N VAL A 71 1.24 -3.89 3.32
CA VAL A 71 1.93 -3.90 2.02
C VAL A 71 3.44 -4.10 2.23
N ALA A 72 4.07 -3.27 3.08
CA ALA A 72 5.50 -3.38 3.34
C ALA A 72 5.88 -4.77 3.87
N SER A 73 5.06 -5.32 4.78
CA SER A 73 5.27 -6.65 5.36
C SER A 73 5.11 -7.77 4.34
N LEU A 74 4.10 -7.70 3.48
CA LEU A 74 3.86 -8.68 2.41
C LEU A 74 4.97 -8.69 1.38
N LEU A 75 5.46 -7.52 0.95
CA LEU A 75 6.56 -7.40 0.00
C LEU A 75 7.87 -7.93 0.60
N ALA A 76 8.15 -7.62 1.88
CA ALA A 76 9.29 -8.19 2.58
C ALA A 76 9.18 -9.73 2.68
N ALA A 77 8.01 -10.26 3.02
CA ALA A 77 7.78 -11.70 3.08
C ALA A 77 7.94 -12.38 1.71
N ALA A 78 7.46 -11.75 0.63
CA ALA A 78 7.65 -12.23 -0.74
C ALA A 78 9.14 -12.38 -1.08
N LEU A 79 9.95 -11.35 -0.80
CA LEU A 79 11.39 -11.36 -1.04
C LEU A 79 12.12 -12.41 -0.18
N VAL A 80 11.72 -12.59 1.07
CA VAL A 80 12.29 -13.62 1.96
C VAL A 80 11.94 -15.02 1.46
N ALA A 81 10.69 -15.27 1.08
CA ALA A 81 10.27 -16.54 0.49
C ALA A 81 11.09 -16.87 -0.77
N ARG A 82 11.37 -15.84 -1.59
CA ARG A 82 12.15 -15.97 -2.81
C ARG A 82 13.62 -16.24 -2.56
N TRP A 83 14.23 -15.56 -1.59
CA TRP A 83 15.61 -15.85 -1.16
C TRP A 83 15.74 -17.31 -0.72
N ARG A 84 14.78 -17.84 0.05
CA ARG A 84 14.78 -19.25 0.46
C ARG A 84 14.63 -20.21 -0.72
N ALA A 85 13.95 -19.81 -1.80
CA ALA A 85 13.75 -20.63 -2.99
C ALA A 85 14.95 -20.62 -3.94
N SER A 86 15.59 -19.45 -4.13
CA SER A 86 16.69 -19.26 -5.08
C SER A 86 18.08 -19.55 -4.49
N GLY A 87 18.24 -19.52 -3.17
CA GLY A 87 19.51 -19.75 -2.49
C GLY A 87 20.49 -18.56 -2.54
N HIS A 88 20.09 -17.44 -3.14
CA HIS A 88 20.86 -16.20 -3.19
C HIS A 88 19.99 -15.01 -2.79
N ALA A 89 20.62 -13.88 -2.48
CA ALA A 89 19.88 -12.68 -2.11
C ALA A 89 18.97 -12.20 -3.27
N PRO A 90 17.76 -11.67 -2.97
CA PRO A 90 16.73 -11.39 -3.97
C PRO A 90 16.96 -10.04 -4.67
N TRP A 91 18.05 -9.93 -5.43
CA TRP A 91 18.40 -8.77 -6.25
C TRP A 91 18.87 -9.13 -7.65
N SER A 92 18.58 -10.35 -8.10
CA SER A 92 19.16 -10.90 -9.33
C SER A 92 18.35 -10.54 -10.59
N ASN A 93 17.11 -10.08 -10.43
CA ASN A 93 16.19 -9.74 -11.53
C ASN A 93 15.55 -8.35 -11.31
N MET A 94 15.25 -7.64 -12.41
CA MET A 94 14.46 -6.40 -12.42
C MET A 94 13.14 -6.51 -11.66
N TRP A 95 12.46 -7.67 -11.72
CA TRP A 95 11.26 -7.90 -10.91
C TRP A 95 11.56 -7.78 -9.40
N GLU A 96 12.64 -8.40 -8.93
CA GLU A 96 13.03 -8.40 -7.50
C GLU A 96 13.45 -7.02 -7.05
N PHE A 97 14.23 -6.33 -7.88
CA PHE A 97 14.66 -4.97 -7.62
C PHE A 97 13.44 -4.02 -7.51
N THR A 98 12.49 -4.12 -8.43
CA THR A 98 11.28 -3.30 -8.41
C THR A 98 10.42 -3.59 -7.17
N VAL A 99 10.26 -4.87 -6.81
CA VAL A 99 9.51 -5.29 -5.60
C VAL A 99 10.21 -4.82 -4.32
N ALA A 100 11.53 -4.93 -4.24
CA ALA A 100 12.32 -4.43 -3.12
C ALA A 100 12.26 -2.90 -2.99
N PHE A 101 12.34 -2.19 -4.12
CA PHE A 101 12.21 -0.74 -4.15
C PHE A 101 10.81 -0.26 -3.73
N ALA A 102 9.76 -0.92 -4.23
CA ALA A 102 8.38 -0.66 -3.83
C ALA A 102 8.16 -0.93 -2.34
N GLY A 103 8.68 -2.06 -1.82
CA GLY A 103 8.61 -2.42 -0.41
C GLY A 103 9.36 -1.44 0.49
N GLY A 104 10.58 -1.06 0.10
CA GLY A 104 11.38 -0.06 0.81
C GLY A 104 10.73 1.31 0.82
N THR A 105 10.16 1.75 -0.31
CA THR A 105 9.42 3.02 -0.41
C THR A 105 8.19 3.01 0.49
N SER A 106 7.41 1.92 0.48
CA SER A 106 6.24 1.75 1.33
C SER A 106 6.60 1.77 2.82
N LEU A 107 7.68 1.06 3.21
CA LEU A 107 8.18 1.04 4.58
C LEU A 107 8.68 2.42 5.03
N ALA A 108 9.50 3.07 4.20
CA ALA A 108 10.04 4.40 4.49
C ALA A 108 8.91 5.42 4.70
N TYR A 109 7.87 5.37 3.85
CA TYR A 109 6.68 6.18 4.01
C TYR A 109 5.90 5.83 5.30
N ALA A 110 5.71 4.55 5.61
CA ALA A 110 5.00 4.14 6.82
C ALA A 110 5.69 4.62 8.11
N VAL A 111 7.03 4.55 8.13
CA VAL A 111 7.86 5.09 9.23
C VAL A 111 7.77 6.62 9.28
N PHE A 112 7.87 7.29 8.14
CA PHE A 112 7.71 8.73 8.03
C PHE A 112 6.35 9.19 8.59
N GLU A 113 5.25 8.57 8.15
CA GLU A 113 3.91 8.90 8.63
C GLU A 113 3.81 8.68 10.15
N ARG A 114 4.44 7.63 10.68
CA ARG A 114 4.44 7.33 12.11
C ARG A 114 5.11 8.43 12.94
N TRP A 115 6.18 9.05 12.42
CA TRP A 115 6.92 10.09 13.13
C TRP A 115 6.31 11.48 12.97
N TYR A 116 5.88 11.83 11.76
CA TYR A 116 5.40 13.18 11.45
C TYR A 116 3.87 13.32 11.52
N GLY A 117 3.14 12.21 11.55
CA GLY A 117 1.67 12.20 11.58
C GLY A 117 0.99 12.70 10.30
N GLN A 118 1.76 13.01 9.24
CA GLN A 118 1.23 13.64 8.04
C GLN A 118 0.81 12.61 6.98
N ARG A 119 -0.49 12.30 6.98
CA ARG A 119 -1.09 11.26 6.10
C ARG A 119 -1.35 11.71 4.68
N THR A 120 -1.40 13.02 4.42
CA THR A 120 -1.68 13.55 3.08
C THR A 120 -0.61 13.13 2.07
N LEU A 121 0.63 12.91 2.51
CA LEU A 121 1.70 12.43 1.64
C LEU A 121 1.45 11.01 1.11
N GLY A 122 0.73 10.16 1.85
CA GLY A 122 0.37 8.81 1.41
C GLY A 122 -0.50 8.81 0.16
N ALA A 123 -1.29 9.86 -0.05
CA ALA A 123 -2.07 10.04 -1.27
C ALA A 123 -1.20 10.20 -2.52
N PHE A 124 0.07 10.60 -2.38
CA PHE A 124 1.02 10.70 -3.49
C PHE A 124 1.97 9.50 -3.56
N VAL A 125 2.42 9.01 -2.40
CA VAL A 125 3.39 7.91 -2.35
C VAL A 125 2.76 6.58 -2.76
N GLN A 126 1.55 6.26 -2.27
CA GLN A 126 0.94 4.95 -2.54
C GLN A 126 0.62 4.70 -4.03
N PRO A 127 0.13 5.68 -4.82
CA PRO A 127 0.02 5.52 -6.28
C PRO A 127 1.34 5.19 -6.97
N VAL A 128 2.46 5.76 -6.52
CA VAL A 128 3.78 5.44 -7.08
C VAL A 128 4.16 4.00 -6.78
N VAL A 129 3.96 3.55 -5.53
CA VAL A 129 4.18 2.14 -5.14
C VAL A 129 3.28 1.21 -5.97
N LEU A 130 2.01 1.57 -6.15
CA LEU A 130 1.08 0.80 -6.96
C LEU A 130 1.55 0.72 -8.43
N GLY A 131 2.01 1.83 -9.00
CA GLY A 131 2.55 1.88 -10.36
C GLY A 131 3.79 0.98 -10.53
N LEU A 132 4.70 0.98 -9.55
CA LEU A 132 5.86 0.09 -9.54
C LEU A 132 5.45 -1.39 -9.52
N LEU A 133 4.51 -1.77 -8.66
CA LEU A 133 4.01 -3.15 -8.58
C LEU A 133 3.25 -3.55 -9.86
N ALA A 134 2.43 -2.65 -10.41
CA ALA A 134 1.72 -2.89 -11.67
C ALA A 134 2.69 -3.07 -12.84
N ALA A 135 3.73 -2.22 -12.92
CA ALA A 135 4.79 -2.36 -13.92
C ALA A 135 5.55 -3.68 -13.74
N ALA A 136 5.85 -4.07 -12.50
CA ALA A 136 6.48 -5.37 -12.22
C ALA A 136 5.62 -6.54 -12.69
N ALA A 137 4.31 -6.49 -12.48
CA ALA A 137 3.38 -7.53 -12.93
C ALA A 137 3.23 -7.57 -14.46
N ALA A 138 3.24 -6.41 -15.12
CA ALA A 138 2.95 -6.30 -16.55
C ALA A 138 4.18 -6.56 -17.45
N PHE A 139 5.37 -6.16 -17.01
CA PHE A 139 6.55 -6.10 -17.89
C PHE A 139 7.69 -7.04 -17.48
N PHE A 140 7.73 -7.53 -16.24
CA PHE A 140 8.87 -8.32 -15.75
C PHE A 140 8.47 -9.76 -15.40
N PRO A 141 9.21 -10.77 -15.90
CA PRO A 141 8.92 -12.17 -15.57
C PRO A 141 9.11 -12.44 -14.07
N SER A 142 8.11 -13.05 -13.45
CA SER A 142 8.12 -13.45 -12.04
C SER A 142 8.67 -14.86 -11.78
N ASP A 143 9.29 -15.50 -12.78
CA ASP A 143 9.87 -16.83 -12.62
C ASP A 143 11.28 -16.74 -12.03
N VAL A 144 11.62 -17.65 -11.11
CA VAL A 144 12.97 -17.75 -10.55
C VAL A 144 13.86 -18.48 -11.58
N ARG A 145 14.70 -17.72 -12.29
CA ARG A 145 15.65 -18.29 -13.24
C ARG A 145 16.95 -18.70 -12.52
N PRO A 146 17.48 -19.91 -12.78
CA PRO A 146 18.82 -20.26 -12.32
C PRO A 146 19.82 -19.24 -12.86
N LEU A 147 20.67 -18.70 -11.98
CA LEU A 147 21.87 -18.01 -12.43
C LEU A 147 22.72 -19.00 -13.21
N VAL A 148 23.31 -18.55 -14.31
CA VAL A 148 24.06 -19.35 -15.30
C VAL A 148 24.96 -20.38 -14.58
N PRO A 149 24.99 -21.65 -15.04
CA PRO A 149 25.76 -22.71 -14.39
C PRO A 149 27.27 -22.44 -14.36
#